data_AF-A0A4S2AA10-F1
#
_entry.id   AF-A0A4S2AA10-F1
#
_cell.length_a   1.000
_cell.length_b   1.000
_cell.length_c   1.000
_cell.angle_alpha   90.00
_cell.angle_beta   90.00
_cell.angle_gamma   90.00
#
_symmetry.space_group_name_H-M   'P 1'
#
loop_
_entity.id
_entity.type
_entity.pdbx_description
1 polymer ?
#
loop_
_entity_poly.entity_id
_entity_poly.type
_entity_poly.pdbx_seq_one_letter_code
_entity_poly.pdbx_strand_id
1 'polypeptide(L)'
;MARPNKTDEALLVSILEKYYADVACGNARDIRFTDLAKYAGRQGVPAKEYEFRRNRGVRRRLDELKAGASRTGTDALLVYKSIDADGLVRTCQDLSDLKGKLNDMDAYWKSVYDRYTEMEVNYRNAVSRKAESEKQAGVMKKEMQRSEELYRALEKENRGLRRENAYLRRMLEKYLYPDLARQLMQEAHLPVRTAGNVTQAALGDLIEGTRPDPFGGAQKAKEKPKTREEQLLDEMRRQAEE
;
A
#
# COMPACT_ATOMS: atom_id res chain seq x y z
N MET A 1 26.23 21.05 -23.17
CA MET A 1 26.29 20.01 -22.11
C MET A 1 25.25 20.35 -21.04
N ALA A 2 24.09 19.71 -21.05
CA ALA A 2 23.06 19.93 -20.03
C ALA A 2 23.33 19.05 -18.80
N ARG A 3 23.43 19.68 -17.62
CA ARG A 3 23.64 19.00 -16.34
C ARG A 3 22.48 18.02 -16.08
N PRO A 4 22.74 16.75 -15.73
CA PRO A 4 21.68 15.77 -15.49
C PRO A 4 20.79 16.21 -14.31
N ASN A 5 19.48 16.08 -14.47
CA ASN A 5 18.51 16.40 -13.43
C ASN A 5 18.68 15.40 -12.27
N LYS A 6 18.82 15.88 -11.02
CA LYS A 6 18.99 15.04 -9.83
C LYS A 6 17.71 14.33 -9.37
N THR A 7 16.57 14.70 -9.92
CA THR A 7 15.24 14.23 -9.50
C THR A 7 14.42 13.81 -10.72
N ASP A 8 13.77 12.67 -10.60
CA ASP A 8 12.92 12.10 -11.64
C ASP A 8 11.68 12.99 -11.90
N GLU A 9 11.32 13.16 -13.16
CA GLU A 9 10.21 14.01 -13.59
C GLU A 9 8.86 13.46 -13.10
N ALA A 10 8.72 12.13 -13.09
CA ALA A 10 7.51 11.46 -12.59
C ALA A 10 7.29 11.71 -11.09
N LEU A 11 8.36 11.73 -10.29
CA LEU A 11 8.26 12.00 -8.85
C LEU A 11 7.79 13.42 -8.59
N LEU A 12 8.29 14.41 -9.32
CA LEU A 12 7.89 15.81 -9.16
C LEU A 12 6.43 16.05 -9.54
N VAL A 13 5.93 15.38 -10.58
CA VAL A 13 4.50 15.44 -10.96
C VAL A 13 3.63 14.77 -9.89
N SER A 14 4.06 13.62 -9.35
CA SER A 14 3.32 12.95 -8.27
C SER A 14 3.19 13.81 -7.00
N ILE A 15 4.22 14.60 -6.67
CA ILE A 15 4.20 15.52 -5.54
C ILE A 15 3.22 16.67 -5.79
N LEU A 16 3.17 17.19 -7.02
CA LEU A 16 2.18 18.19 -7.41
C LEU A 16 0.74 17.66 -7.24
N GLU A 17 0.47 16.44 -7.69
CA GLU A 17 -0.87 15.83 -7.58
C GLU A 17 -1.27 15.58 -6.13
N LYS A 18 -0.34 15.11 -5.28
CA LYS A 18 -0.59 14.96 -3.84
C LYS A 18 -0.84 16.31 -3.16
N TYR A 19 -0.05 17.34 -3.49
CA TYR A 19 -0.27 18.68 -2.96
C TYR A 19 -1.63 19.25 -3.40
N TYR A 20 -2.03 18.99 -4.65
CA TYR A 20 -3.32 19.41 -5.18
C TYR A 20 -4.49 18.76 -4.43
N ALA A 21 -4.37 17.46 -4.10
CA ALA A 21 -5.38 16.71 -3.36
C ALA A 21 -5.45 17.09 -1.87
N ASP A 22 -4.29 17.19 -1.20
CA ASP A 22 -4.21 17.31 0.26
C ASP A 22 -4.31 18.75 0.76
N VAL A 23 -3.68 19.69 0.04
CA VAL A 23 -3.48 21.08 0.53
C VAL A 23 -4.25 22.08 -0.31
N ALA A 24 -4.27 21.91 -1.62
CA ALA A 24 -4.98 22.84 -2.49
C ALA A 24 -6.48 22.53 -2.57
N CYS A 25 -6.94 21.35 -2.10
CA CYS A 25 -8.35 20.93 -2.08
C CYS A 25 -9.10 21.20 -3.41
N GLY A 26 -8.42 21.09 -4.56
CA GLY A 26 -9.02 21.38 -5.87
C GLY A 26 -8.78 22.80 -6.43
N ASN A 27 -8.19 23.72 -5.68
CA ASN A 27 -7.88 25.07 -6.14
C ASN A 27 -6.49 25.17 -6.77
N ALA A 28 -6.42 24.91 -8.07
CA ALA A 28 -5.19 24.99 -8.85
C ALA A 28 -4.61 26.42 -9.03
N ARG A 29 -5.42 27.46 -8.76
CA ARG A 29 -5.04 28.87 -8.97
C ARG A 29 -3.99 29.38 -7.97
N ASP A 30 -4.04 28.88 -6.74
CA ASP A 30 -3.19 29.36 -5.63
C ASP A 30 -1.91 28.52 -5.40
N ILE A 31 -1.64 27.55 -6.27
CA ILE A 31 -0.45 26.70 -6.14
C ILE A 31 0.81 27.50 -6.46
N ARG A 32 1.61 27.77 -5.42
CA ARG A 32 2.95 28.38 -5.54
C ARG A 32 4.04 27.32 -5.50
N PHE A 33 5.07 27.49 -6.34
CA PHE A 33 6.22 26.58 -6.38
C PHE A 33 7.03 26.56 -5.06
N THR A 34 6.98 27.65 -4.29
CA THR A 34 7.56 27.73 -2.94
C THR A 34 6.89 26.75 -1.98
N ASP A 35 5.57 26.62 -2.07
CA ASP A 35 4.78 25.77 -1.17
C ASP A 35 4.91 24.30 -1.58
N LEU A 36 5.04 24.03 -2.88
CA LEU A 36 5.39 22.71 -3.40
C LEU A 36 6.77 22.23 -2.91
N ALA A 37 7.78 23.11 -2.90
CA ALA A 37 9.11 22.76 -2.40
C ALA A 37 9.10 22.45 -0.89
N LYS A 38 8.31 23.21 -0.10
CA LYS A 38 8.10 22.93 1.33
C LYS A 38 7.39 21.59 1.53
N TYR A 39 6.37 21.29 0.72
CA TYR A 39 5.63 20.02 0.79
C TYR A 39 6.51 18.83 0.38
N ALA A 40 7.35 18.98 -0.65
CA ALA A 40 8.33 17.97 -1.04
C ALA A 40 9.33 17.68 0.09
N GLY A 41 9.80 18.72 0.78
CA GLY A 41 10.67 18.58 1.96
C GLY A 41 10.01 17.80 3.11
N ARG A 42 8.71 18.02 3.37
CA ARG A 42 7.95 17.24 4.35
C ARG A 42 7.80 15.76 3.97
N GLN A 43 7.74 15.47 2.67
CA GLN A 43 7.67 14.11 2.11
C GLN A 43 9.06 13.44 1.98
N GLY A 44 10.12 14.08 2.45
CA GLY A 44 11.49 13.55 2.42
C GLY A 44 12.19 13.63 1.06
N VAL A 45 11.64 14.38 0.09
CA VAL A 45 12.24 14.56 -1.23
C VAL A 45 13.00 15.89 -1.25
N PRO A 46 14.33 15.90 -1.52
CA PRO A 46 15.14 17.11 -1.52
C PRO A 46 14.98 17.90 -2.83
N ALA A 47 13.73 18.21 -3.20
CA ALA A 47 13.41 18.96 -4.40
C ALA A 47 13.31 20.47 -4.09
N LYS A 48 14.06 21.28 -4.84
CA LYS A 48 14.04 22.75 -4.68
C LYS A 48 13.01 23.39 -5.60
N GLU A 49 12.54 24.60 -5.25
CA GLU A 49 11.59 25.38 -6.07
C GLU A 49 11.99 25.46 -7.56
N TYR A 50 13.29 25.67 -7.81
CA TYR A 50 13.84 25.77 -9.16
C TYR A 50 13.63 24.49 -9.99
N GLU A 51 13.63 23.31 -9.37
CA GLU A 51 13.47 22.02 -10.06
C GLU A 51 12.02 21.82 -10.50
N PHE A 52 11.04 22.22 -9.68
CA PHE A 52 9.63 22.25 -10.07
C PHE A 52 9.35 23.27 -11.16
N ARG A 53 9.97 24.45 -11.09
CA ARG A 53 9.78 25.52 -12.08
C ARG A 53 10.39 25.18 -13.43
N ARG A 54 11.52 24.48 -13.48
CA ARG A 54 12.22 24.12 -14.74
C ARG A 54 11.60 22.90 -15.42
N ASN A 55 10.91 22.05 -14.66
CA ASN A 55 10.32 20.82 -15.17
C ASN A 55 9.09 21.10 -16.06
N ARG A 56 9.11 20.56 -17.28
CA ARG A 56 8.06 20.76 -18.29
C ARG A 56 6.79 19.96 -17.97
N GLY A 57 6.91 18.75 -17.41
CA GLY A 57 5.79 17.93 -16.98
C GLY A 57 4.97 18.57 -15.85
N VAL A 58 5.66 19.10 -14.84
CA VAL A 58 5.01 19.81 -13.71
C VAL A 58 4.24 21.04 -14.19
N ARG A 59 4.81 21.83 -15.12
CA ARG A 59 4.11 22.99 -15.71
C ARG A 59 2.88 22.58 -16.50
N ARG A 60 3.02 21.61 -17.41
CA ARG A 60 1.89 21.11 -18.21
C ARG A 60 0.75 20.64 -17.31
N ARG A 61 1.08 19.87 -16.27
CA ARG A 61 0.07 19.37 -15.34
C ARG A 61 -0.58 20.49 -14.53
N LEU A 62 0.18 21.49 -14.08
CA LEU A 62 -0.37 22.65 -13.40
C LEU A 62 -1.30 23.47 -14.32
N ASP A 63 -0.94 23.63 -15.59
CA ASP A 63 -1.77 24.33 -16.57
C ASP A 63 -3.06 23.56 -16.87
N GLU A 64 -3.01 22.22 -16.96
CA GLU A 64 -4.19 21.35 -17.05
C GLU A 64 -5.11 21.52 -15.84
N LEU A 65 -4.55 21.52 -14.62
CA LEU A 65 -5.30 21.71 -13.38
C LEU A 65 -5.96 23.10 -13.33
N LYS A 66 -5.25 24.15 -13.78
CA LYS A 66 -5.79 25.51 -13.87
C LYS A 66 -6.86 25.67 -14.95
N ALA A 67 -6.72 24.98 -16.08
CA ALA A 67 -7.72 24.93 -17.13
C ALA A 67 -8.99 24.20 -16.65
N GLY A 68 -8.84 23.12 -15.88
CA GLY A 68 -9.95 22.42 -15.21
C GLY A 68 -10.67 23.30 -14.20
N ALA A 69 -9.93 23.95 -13.30
CA ALA A 69 -10.48 24.85 -12.28
C ALA A 69 -11.15 26.11 -12.86
N SER A 70 -10.84 26.49 -14.09
CA SER A 70 -11.55 27.60 -14.77
C SER A 70 -12.84 27.15 -15.46
N ARG A 71 -12.99 25.86 -15.75
CA ARG A 71 -14.24 25.26 -16.27
C ARG A 71 -15.24 24.99 -15.16
N THR A 72 -14.75 24.66 -13.96
CA THR A 72 -15.56 24.68 -12.74
C THR A 72 -15.75 26.14 -12.36
N GLY A 73 -16.68 26.79 -13.08
CA GLY A 73 -16.97 28.21 -12.95
C GLY A 73 -16.98 28.59 -11.48
N THR A 74 -16.04 29.49 -11.16
CA THR A 74 -16.01 30.35 -9.97
C THR A 74 -17.24 30.18 -9.10
N ASP A 75 -16.99 29.80 -7.85
CA ASP A 75 -17.83 29.83 -6.65
C ASP A 75 -18.52 31.20 -6.47
N ALA A 76 -19.32 31.59 -7.46
CA ALA A 76 -20.33 32.61 -7.32
C ALA A 76 -21.36 31.93 -6.43
N LEU A 77 -21.19 32.12 -5.12
CA LEU A 77 -22.25 31.90 -4.13
C LEU A 77 -23.57 32.26 -4.81
N LEU A 78 -24.45 31.27 -4.95
CA LEU A 78 -25.76 31.41 -5.54
C LEU A 78 -26.58 32.33 -4.62
N VAL A 79 -26.36 33.63 -4.73
CA VAL A 79 -27.09 34.63 -3.98
C VAL A 79 -28.34 34.95 -4.77
N TYR A 80 -29.49 34.75 -4.13
CA TYR A 80 -30.76 35.16 -4.69
C TYR A 80 -30.77 36.68 -4.87
N LYS A 81 -30.80 37.14 -6.13
CA LYS A 81 -30.84 38.57 -6.45
C LYS A 81 -32.30 39.02 -6.56
N SER A 82 -32.81 39.66 -5.50
CA SER A 82 -34.13 40.28 -5.51
C SER A 82 -34.19 41.44 -6.50
N ILE A 83 -35.32 41.61 -7.17
CA ILE A 83 -35.56 42.73 -8.08
C ILE A 83 -35.87 43.99 -7.25
N ASP A 84 -35.04 45.02 -7.37
CA ASP A 84 -35.35 46.36 -6.88
C ASP A 84 -36.14 47.11 -7.96
N ALA A 85 -37.46 47.01 -7.90
CA ALA A 85 -38.36 47.60 -8.90
C ALA A 85 -38.24 49.13 -8.95
N ASP A 86 -38.12 49.79 -7.79
CA ASP A 86 -37.99 51.24 -7.69
C ASP A 86 -36.65 51.73 -8.24
N GLY A 87 -35.56 51.01 -7.96
CA GLY A 87 -34.25 51.27 -8.55
C GLY A 87 -34.25 51.08 -10.07
N LEU A 88 -34.99 50.09 -10.58
CA LEU A 88 -35.08 49.82 -12.02
C LEU A 88 -35.84 50.92 -12.76
N VAL A 89 -36.96 51.40 -12.21
CA VAL A 89 -37.75 52.51 -12.77
C VAL A 89 -36.96 53.83 -12.74
N ARG A 90 -36.13 54.06 -11.70
CA ARG A 90 -35.28 55.26 -11.63
C ARG A 90 -34.08 55.24 -12.58
N THR A 91 -33.56 54.05 -12.92
CA THR A 91 -32.37 53.90 -13.77
C THR A 91 -32.67 53.62 -15.23
N CYS A 92 -33.90 53.28 -15.59
CA CYS A 92 -34.32 53.13 -16.99
C CYS A 92 -34.99 54.41 -17.46
N GLN A 93 -34.39 55.10 -18.43
CA GLN A 93 -34.96 56.31 -19.03
C GLN A 93 -35.93 55.95 -20.18
N ASP A 94 -35.71 54.81 -20.84
CA ASP A 94 -36.52 54.33 -21.97
C ASP A 94 -37.10 52.93 -21.74
N LEU A 95 -38.23 52.65 -22.41
CA LEU A 95 -38.90 51.34 -22.38
C LEU A 95 -38.03 50.21 -22.96
N SER A 96 -37.11 50.56 -23.88
CA SER A 96 -36.13 49.63 -24.47
C SER A 96 -35.08 49.19 -23.45
N ASP A 97 -34.59 50.11 -22.61
CA ASP A 97 -33.64 49.81 -21.54
C ASP A 97 -34.27 48.92 -20.46
N LEU A 98 -35.55 49.16 -20.15
CA LEU A 98 -36.31 48.33 -19.22
C LEU A 98 -36.41 46.88 -19.74
N LYS A 99 -36.75 46.70 -21.02
CA LYS A 99 -36.80 45.38 -21.66
C LYS A 99 -35.42 44.70 -21.68
N GLY A 100 -34.36 45.46 -21.94
CA GLY A 100 -32.98 44.96 -21.89
C GLY A 100 -32.62 44.40 -20.52
N LYS A 101 -32.80 45.20 -19.45
CA LYS A 101 -32.49 44.75 -18.08
C LYS A 101 -33.34 43.56 -17.63
N LEU A 102 -34.61 43.49 -18.04
CA LEU A 102 -35.47 42.35 -17.75
C LEU A 102 -35.01 41.09 -18.49
N ASN A 103 -34.57 41.21 -19.75
CA ASN A 103 -34.01 40.09 -20.49
C ASN A 103 -32.66 39.62 -19.92
N ASP A 104 -31.81 40.54 -19.45
CA ASP A 104 -30.55 40.19 -18.79
C ASP A 104 -30.80 39.45 -17.47
N MET A 105 -31.84 39.87 -16.72
CA MET A 105 -32.31 39.17 -15.52
C MET A 105 -32.85 37.77 -15.84
N ASP A 106 -33.67 37.63 -16.88
CA ASP A 106 -34.19 36.34 -17.32
C ASP A 106 -33.06 35.41 -17.78
N ALA A 107 -32.10 35.93 -18.56
CA ALA A 107 -30.90 35.20 -18.96
C ALA A 107 -30.04 34.79 -17.77
N TYR A 108 -29.90 35.65 -16.75
CA TYR A 108 -29.22 35.30 -15.50
C TYR A 108 -29.91 34.12 -14.80
N TRP A 109 -31.22 34.20 -14.59
CA TRP A 109 -31.95 33.12 -13.93
C TRP A 109 -31.92 31.82 -14.73
N LYS A 110 -32.03 31.89 -16.06
CA LYS A 110 -31.86 30.73 -16.94
C LYS A 110 -30.49 30.09 -16.74
N SER A 111 -29.42 30.88 -16.69
CA SER A 111 -28.06 30.36 -16.42
C SER A 111 -27.92 29.71 -15.04
N VAL A 112 -28.67 30.20 -14.04
CA VAL A 112 -28.70 29.60 -12.69
C VAL A 112 -29.39 28.24 -12.71
N TYR A 113 -30.52 28.13 -13.40
CA TYR A 113 -31.21 26.84 -13.58
C TYR A 113 -30.38 25.84 -14.37
N ASP A 114 -29.77 26.27 -15.47
CA ASP A 114 -28.88 25.42 -16.28
C ASP A 114 -27.73 24.88 -15.42
N ARG A 115 -27.06 25.74 -14.62
CA ARG A 115 -26.02 25.28 -13.68
C ARG A 115 -26.53 24.33 -12.60
N TYR A 116 -27.72 24.58 -12.05
CA TYR A 116 -28.30 23.70 -11.04
C TYR A 116 -28.60 22.31 -11.61
N THR A 117 -29.18 22.25 -12.82
CA THR A 117 -29.44 20.97 -13.50
C THR A 117 -28.15 20.22 -13.83
N GLU A 118 -27.11 20.91 -14.31
CA GLU A 118 -25.78 20.33 -14.49
C GLU A 118 -25.20 19.80 -13.18
N MET A 119 -25.33 20.56 -12.08
CA MET A 119 -24.87 20.15 -10.76
C MET A 119 -25.63 18.90 -10.27
N GLU A 120 -26.95 18.84 -10.44
CA GLU A 120 -27.77 17.69 -10.06
C GLU A 120 -27.35 16.42 -10.83
N VAL A 121 -27.16 16.53 -12.15
CA VAL A 121 -26.68 15.43 -12.99
C VAL A 121 -25.29 14.97 -12.56
N ASN A 122 -24.38 15.91 -12.31
CA ASN A 122 -23.02 15.61 -11.85
C ASN A 122 -23.03 14.94 -10.47
N TYR A 123 -23.87 15.41 -9.55
CA TYR A 123 -24.03 14.81 -8.23
C TYR A 123 -24.56 13.39 -8.33
N ARG A 124 -25.61 13.16 -9.13
CA ARG A 124 -26.17 11.83 -9.37
C ARG A 124 -25.14 10.87 -9.94
N ASN A 125 -24.36 11.33 -10.92
CA ASN A 125 -23.26 10.56 -11.50
C ASN A 125 -22.16 10.26 -10.48
N ALA A 126 -21.79 11.22 -9.64
CA ALA A 126 -20.80 11.03 -8.58
C ALA A 126 -21.26 10.01 -7.53
N VAL A 127 -22.52 10.05 -7.13
CA VAL A 127 -23.13 9.07 -6.20
C VAL A 127 -23.11 7.67 -6.83
N SER A 128 -23.50 7.52 -8.09
CA SER A 128 -23.46 6.23 -8.80
C SER A 128 -22.04 5.67 -8.89
N ARG A 129 -21.05 6.51 -9.27
CA ARG A 129 -19.63 6.11 -9.32
C ARG A 129 -19.08 5.69 -7.97
N LYS A 130 -19.46 6.41 -6.89
CA LYS A 130 -19.09 6.05 -5.52
C LYS A 130 -19.65 4.67 -5.16
N ALA A 131 -20.93 4.41 -5.46
CA ALA A 131 -21.56 3.13 -5.18
C ALA A 131 -20.90 1.97 -5.97
N GLU A 132 -20.51 2.20 -7.22
CA GLU A 132 -19.76 1.22 -8.03
C GLU A 132 -18.37 0.94 -7.45
N SER A 133 -17.64 1.99 -7.04
CA SER A 133 -16.33 1.87 -6.41
C SER A 133 -16.40 1.11 -5.08
N GLU A 134 -17.42 1.38 -4.26
CA GLU A 134 -17.65 0.66 -3.00
C GLU A 134 -17.96 -0.84 -3.24
N LYS A 135 -18.74 -1.16 -4.28
CA LYS A 135 -18.98 -2.55 -4.69
C LYS A 135 -17.68 -3.24 -5.11
N GLN A 136 -16.86 -2.60 -5.94
CA GLN A 136 -15.58 -3.15 -6.37
C GLN A 136 -14.62 -3.35 -5.19
N ALA A 137 -14.54 -2.39 -4.27
CA ALA A 137 -13.75 -2.51 -3.04
C ALA A 137 -14.24 -3.68 -2.17
N GLY A 138 -15.56 -3.92 -2.11
CA GLY A 138 -16.14 -5.07 -1.43
C GLY A 138 -15.74 -6.41 -2.05
N VAL A 139 -15.74 -6.52 -3.37
CA VAL A 139 -15.29 -7.73 -4.10
C VAL A 139 -13.80 -7.97 -3.84
N MET A 140 -12.97 -6.95 -4.02
CA MET A 140 -11.52 -7.03 -3.79
C MET A 140 -11.18 -7.46 -2.36
N LYS A 141 -11.90 -6.96 -1.35
CA LYS A 141 -11.72 -7.40 0.05
C LYS A 141 -12.03 -8.89 0.23
N LYS A 142 -13.10 -9.39 -0.39
CA LYS A 142 -13.47 -10.82 -0.32
C LYS A 142 -12.44 -11.69 -1.01
N GLU A 143 -11.94 -11.27 -2.17
CA GLU A 143 -10.87 -11.98 -2.90
C GLU A 143 -9.57 -12.00 -2.11
N MET A 144 -9.21 -10.88 -1.47
CA MET A 144 -8.04 -10.80 -0.60
C MET A 144 -8.15 -11.76 0.59
N GLN A 145 -9.30 -11.81 1.27
CA GLN A 145 -9.54 -12.76 2.36
C GLN A 145 -9.41 -14.21 1.91
N ARG A 146 -10.02 -14.57 0.77
CA ARG A 146 -9.91 -15.92 0.19
C ARG A 146 -8.46 -16.27 -0.14
N SER A 147 -7.73 -15.33 -0.73
CA SER A 147 -6.32 -15.50 -1.06
C SER A 147 -5.48 -15.72 0.20
N GLU A 148 -5.66 -14.91 1.25
CA GLU A 148 -4.98 -15.08 2.54
C GLU A 148 -5.28 -16.43 3.20
N GLU A 149 -6.53 -16.89 3.15
CA GLU A 149 -6.91 -18.22 3.66
C GLU A 149 -6.20 -19.35 2.91
N LEU A 150 -6.17 -19.27 1.58
CA LEU A 150 -5.45 -20.23 0.73
C LEU A 150 -3.95 -20.21 1.01
N TYR A 151 -3.33 -19.03 1.13
CA TYR A 151 -1.92 -18.91 1.49
C TYR A 151 -1.63 -19.54 2.85
N ARG A 152 -2.47 -19.30 3.86
CA ARG A 152 -2.32 -19.91 5.19
C ARG A 152 -2.45 -21.44 5.13
N ALA A 153 -3.36 -21.97 4.32
CA ALA A 153 -3.50 -23.40 4.11
C ALA A 153 -2.25 -24.00 3.46
N LEU A 154 -1.78 -23.40 2.36
CA LEU A 154 -0.56 -23.81 1.66
C LEU A 154 0.67 -23.76 2.57
N GLU A 155 0.80 -22.73 3.40
CA GLU A 155 1.90 -22.63 4.36
C GLU A 155 1.89 -23.74 5.41
N LYS A 156 0.70 -24.19 5.85
CA LYS A 156 0.58 -25.31 6.79
C LYS A 156 1.01 -26.61 6.12
N GLU A 157 0.54 -26.85 4.90
CA GLU A 157 0.91 -28.03 4.11
C GLU A 157 2.41 -28.06 3.81
N ASN A 158 2.98 -26.94 3.36
CA ASN A 158 4.41 -26.82 3.07
C ASN A 158 5.26 -27.03 4.33
N ARG A 159 4.79 -26.54 5.50
CA ARG A 159 5.43 -26.86 6.79
C ARG A 159 5.37 -28.35 7.11
N GLY A 160 4.26 -29.03 6.82
CA GLY A 160 4.12 -30.49 6.96
C GLY A 160 5.11 -31.24 6.08
N LEU A 161 5.10 -30.95 4.77
CA LEU A 161 6.02 -31.54 3.79
C LEU A 161 7.49 -31.32 4.13
N ARG A 162 7.86 -30.14 4.65
CA ARG A 162 9.23 -29.88 5.11
C ARG A 162 9.63 -30.76 6.29
N ARG A 163 8.72 -31.01 7.23
CA ARG A 163 8.97 -31.92 8.37
C ARG A 163 9.11 -33.36 7.90
N GLU A 164 8.24 -33.81 7.00
CA GLU A 164 8.31 -35.15 6.40
C GLU A 164 9.61 -35.33 5.62
N ASN A 165 9.98 -34.37 4.77
CA ASN A 165 11.26 -34.39 4.06
C ASN A 165 12.45 -34.47 5.02
N ALA A 166 12.43 -33.67 6.10
CA ALA A 166 13.49 -33.70 7.11
C ALA A 166 13.55 -35.06 7.83
N TYR A 167 12.41 -35.67 8.13
CA TYR A 167 12.33 -37.00 8.74
C TYR A 167 12.86 -38.08 7.81
N LEU A 168 12.40 -38.10 6.54
CA LEU A 168 12.86 -39.06 5.53
C LEU A 168 14.37 -38.94 5.30
N ARG A 169 14.90 -37.71 5.20
CA ARG A 169 16.35 -37.47 5.11
C ARG A 169 17.10 -38.06 6.31
N ARG A 170 16.61 -37.84 7.54
CA ARG A 170 17.22 -38.42 8.76
C ARG A 170 17.15 -39.95 8.76
N MET A 171 16.04 -40.54 8.33
CA MET A 171 15.91 -42.00 8.26
C MET A 171 16.83 -42.61 7.19
N LEU A 172 16.93 -41.96 6.03
CA LEU A 172 17.90 -42.35 5.00
C LEU A 172 19.34 -42.21 5.49
N GLU A 173 19.67 -41.14 6.23
CA GLU A 173 21.00 -40.93 6.81
C GLU A 173 21.33 -41.95 7.91
N LYS A 174 20.36 -42.36 8.72
CA LYS A 174 20.55 -43.33 9.80
C LYS A 174 20.65 -44.77 9.29
N TYR A 175 19.87 -45.13 8.27
CA TYR A 175 19.72 -46.53 7.85
C TYR A 175 20.28 -46.83 6.46
N LEU A 176 20.22 -45.90 5.51
CA LEU A 176 20.65 -46.16 4.13
C LEU A 176 22.11 -45.74 3.87
N TYR A 177 22.50 -44.55 4.34
CA TYR A 177 23.85 -44.02 4.13
C TYR A 177 24.98 -44.81 4.81
N PRO A 178 24.82 -45.38 6.02
CA PRO A 178 25.86 -46.20 6.63
C PRO A 178 26.07 -47.50 5.87
N ASP A 179 25.02 -48.07 5.29
CA ASP A 179 25.08 -49.31 4.52
C ASP A 179 25.64 -49.06 3.11
N LEU A 180 25.24 -47.96 2.46
CA LEU A 180 25.82 -47.53 1.18
C LEU A 180 27.30 -47.12 1.32
N ALA A 181 27.66 -46.43 2.41
CA ALA A 181 29.05 -46.10 2.71
C ALA A 181 29.90 -47.34 3.01
N ARG A 182 29.32 -48.38 3.65
CA ARG A 182 29.98 -49.68 3.82
C ARG A 182 30.19 -50.38 2.48
N GLN A 183 29.21 -50.37 1.58
CA GLN A 183 29.35 -50.94 0.23
C GLN A 183 30.45 -50.24 -0.57
N LEU A 184 30.46 -48.90 -0.59
CA LEU A 184 31.51 -48.12 -1.24
C LEU A 184 32.91 -48.35 -0.63
N MET A 185 33.01 -48.50 0.70
CA MET A 185 34.28 -48.84 1.36
C MET A 185 34.75 -50.26 1.08
N GLN A 186 33.83 -51.22 0.89
CA GLN A 186 34.13 -52.58 0.45
C GLN A 186 34.64 -52.60 -1.00
N GLU A 187 33.98 -51.88 -1.89
CA GLU A 187 34.39 -51.71 -3.30
C GLU A 187 35.76 -51.02 -3.42
N ALA A 188 36.07 -50.08 -2.52
CA ALA A 188 37.34 -49.36 -2.48
C ALA A 188 38.43 -50.04 -1.61
N HIS A 189 38.22 -51.29 -1.17
CA HIS A 189 39.16 -52.09 -0.34
C HIS A 189 39.67 -51.41 0.94
N LEU A 190 38.85 -50.55 1.56
CA LEU A 190 39.15 -49.94 2.87
C LEU A 190 38.63 -50.82 4.02
N PRO A 191 39.30 -50.82 5.20
CA PRO A 191 38.89 -51.64 6.33
C PRO A 191 37.56 -51.14 6.94
N VAL A 192 36.51 -51.97 6.87
CA VAL A 192 35.18 -51.68 7.42
C VAL A 192 35.06 -52.27 8.83
N ARG A 193 34.63 -51.45 9.81
CA ARG A 193 34.31 -51.94 11.17
C ARG A 193 33.05 -52.82 11.12
N THR A 194 33.13 -54.04 11.67
CA THR A 194 31.99 -54.94 11.80
C THR A 194 30.95 -54.37 12.76
N ALA A 195 29.68 -54.70 12.47
CA ALA A 195 28.48 -54.15 13.07
C ALA A 195 28.56 -54.06 14.60
N GLY A 196 28.31 -52.86 15.15
CA GLY A 196 27.63 -52.76 16.43
C GLY A 196 26.21 -53.27 16.21
N ASN A 197 25.89 -54.44 16.76
CA ASN A 197 24.63 -55.14 16.60
C ASN A 197 23.43 -54.19 16.53
N VAL A 198 22.66 -54.26 15.45
CA VAL A 198 21.31 -53.73 15.42
C VAL A 198 20.53 -54.51 16.49
N THR A 199 20.26 -53.88 17.63
CA THR A 199 19.43 -54.49 18.68
C THR A 199 18.04 -54.75 18.10
N GLN A 200 17.46 -55.94 18.35
CA GLN A 200 16.11 -56.32 17.89
C GLN A 200 15.02 -55.27 18.22
N ALA A 201 15.25 -54.45 19.25
CA ALA A 201 14.44 -53.28 19.57
C ALA A 201 14.29 -52.28 18.39
N ALA A 202 15.39 -51.97 17.68
CA ALA A 202 15.38 -51.02 16.57
C ALA A 202 14.68 -51.58 15.32
N LEU A 203 14.56 -52.91 15.21
CA LEU A 203 13.82 -53.58 14.14
C LEU A 203 12.31 -53.62 14.46
N GLY A 204 11.94 -53.77 15.74
CA GLY A 204 10.56 -53.66 16.21
C GLY A 204 9.94 -52.29 15.92
N ASP A 205 10.70 -51.22 16.16
CA ASP A 205 10.28 -49.83 15.90
C ASP A 205 10.00 -49.50 14.41
N LEU A 206 10.48 -50.34 13.48
CA LEU A 206 10.26 -50.20 12.03
C LEU A 206 9.06 -51.01 11.52
N ILE A 207 8.68 -52.07 12.22
CA ILE A 207 7.67 -53.05 11.77
C ILE A 207 6.31 -52.77 12.40
N GLU A 208 6.27 -52.21 13.61
CA GLU A 208 5.03 -51.76 14.19
C GLU A 208 4.62 -50.42 13.58
N GLY A 209 3.62 -50.46 12.70
CA GLY A 209 2.95 -49.28 12.11
C GLY A 209 2.24 -48.36 13.13
N THR A 210 2.65 -48.39 14.39
CA THR A 210 2.26 -47.46 15.42
C THR A 210 3.02 -46.17 15.15
N ARG A 211 2.33 -45.13 14.65
CA ARG A 211 2.90 -43.78 14.60
C ARG A 211 3.48 -43.48 15.98
N PRO A 212 4.80 -43.25 16.12
CA PRO A 212 5.31 -42.80 17.40
C PRO A 212 4.61 -41.48 17.72
N ASP A 213 4.07 -41.36 18.94
CA ASP A 213 3.45 -40.13 19.40
C ASP A 213 4.41 -38.98 19.10
N PRO A 214 3.92 -37.86 18.54
CA PRO A 214 4.76 -36.68 18.43
C PRO A 214 5.19 -36.38 19.86
N PHE A 215 6.50 -36.32 20.13
CA PHE A 215 7.07 -35.96 21.44
C PHE A 215 7.37 -37.09 22.47
N GLY A 216 7.66 -38.33 22.05
CA GLY A 216 8.16 -39.37 22.98
C GLY A 216 9.66 -39.30 23.34
N GLY A 217 10.47 -38.52 22.62
CA GLY A 217 11.85 -38.24 23.03
C GLY A 217 11.84 -37.05 23.97
N ALA A 218 12.44 -37.16 25.16
CA ALA A 218 12.67 -36.03 26.06
C ALA A 218 13.33 -34.90 25.26
N GLN A 219 12.51 -33.95 24.81
CA GLN A 219 13.01 -32.73 24.23
C GLN A 219 13.75 -32.08 25.38
N LYS A 220 15.08 -31.99 25.29
CA LYS A 220 15.80 -30.99 26.08
C LYS A 220 15.05 -29.71 25.82
N ALA A 221 14.35 -29.21 26.84
CA ALA A 221 13.62 -27.97 26.77
C ALA A 221 14.59 -26.96 26.15
N LYS A 222 14.22 -26.35 25.02
CA LYS A 222 15.04 -25.28 24.46
C LYS A 222 15.27 -24.30 25.59
N GLU A 223 16.53 -24.14 26.00
CA GLU A 223 16.90 -23.15 26.99
C GLU A 223 16.29 -21.82 26.53
N LYS A 224 15.41 -21.26 27.37
CA LYS A 224 14.83 -19.95 27.08
C LYS A 224 16.00 -19.00 26.92
N PRO A 225 16.00 -18.09 25.92
CA PRO A 225 17.05 -17.10 25.82
C PRO A 225 17.09 -16.33 27.15
N LYS A 226 18.25 -16.36 27.83
CA LYS A 226 18.44 -15.71 29.14
C LYS A 226 17.94 -14.28 29.06
N THR A 227 17.09 -13.91 30.01
CA THR A 227 16.51 -12.57 30.08
C THR A 227 17.63 -11.58 30.42
N ARG A 228 17.53 -10.32 29.99
CA ARG A 228 18.59 -9.31 30.20
C ARG A 228 19.00 -9.14 31.67
N GLU A 229 18.06 -9.35 32.58
CA GLU A 229 18.29 -9.32 34.03
C GLU A 229 19.14 -10.50 34.52
N GLU A 230 18.94 -11.70 33.96
CA GLU A 230 19.73 -12.89 34.28
C GLU A 230 21.16 -12.78 33.73
N GLN A 231 21.34 -12.12 32.58
CA GLN A 231 22.65 -11.82 32.01
C GLN A 231 23.43 -10.83 32.90
N LEU A 232 22.77 -9.78 33.39
CA LEU A 232 23.37 -8.81 34.32
C LEU A 232 23.76 -9.43 35.66
N LEU A 233 22.95 -10.37 36.18
CA LEU A 233 23.28 -11.09 37.42
C LEU A 233 24.48 -12.04 37.25
N ASP A 234 24.61 -12.70 36.11
CA ASP A 234 25.78 -13.53 35.81
C ASP A 234 27.05 -12.69 35.63
N GLU A 235 26.94 -11.49 35.04
CA GLU A 235 28.05 -10.53 34.92
C GLU A 235 28.50 -9.98 36.29
N MET A 236 27.54 -9.62 37.16
CA MET A 236 27.82 -9.19 38.53
C MET A 236 28.47 -10.29 39.38
N ARG A 237 28.09 -11.55 39.18
CA ARG A 237 28.71 -12.70 39.87
C ARG A 237 30.14 -12.94 39.41
N ARG A 238 30.41 -12.83 38.11
CA ARG A 238 31.78 -12.91 37.57
C ARG A 238 32.68 -11.80 38.11
N GLN A 239 32.16 -10.59 38.25
CA GLN A 239 32.91 -9.45 38.82
C GLN A 239 33.13 -9.56 40.33
N ALA A 240 32.40 -10.41 41.04
CA ALA A 240 32.59 -10.66 42.47
C ALA A 240 33.55 -11.82 42.75
N GLU A 241 33.88 -12.62 41.74
CA GLU A 241 34.84 -13.74 41.81
C GLU A 241 36.25 -13.35 41.32
N GLU A 242 36.41 -12.14 40.76
CA GLU A 242 37.70 -11.45 40.53
C GLU A 242 38.07 -10.55 41.73
#